data_AF-A0A7I9VJ56-F1
#
_entry.id   AF-A0A7I9VJ56-F1
#
_cell.length_a   1.000
_cell.length_b   1.000
_cell.length_c   1.000
_cell.angle_alpha   90.00
_cell.angle_beta   90.00
_cell.angle_gamma   90.00
#
_symmetry.space_group_name_H-M   'P 1'
#
loop_
_entity.id
_entity.type
_entity.pdbx_description
1 polymer ?
#
loop_
_entity_poly.entity_id
_entity_poly.type
_entity_poly.pdbx_seq_one_letter_code
_entity_poly.pdbx_strand_id
1 'polypeptide(L)'
;MVGSIVEAWEYDPCCELSDVMQLAAARVAEPTFAGALLSTRGDALTVQVLVGSPTADPRSLFYVGGHGAFALARLEAWPPLPGGSGKRFLVTLVAYPPARAEVPASR
;
A
#
# COMPACT_ATOMS: atom_id res chain seq x y z
N MET A 1 -7.67 -11.51 -16.05
CA MET A 1 -6.61 -10.49 -16.12
C MET A 1 -5.71 -10.76 -14.91
N VAL A 2 -4.50 -11.28 -15.14
CA VAL A 2 -3.53 -11.48 -14.04
C VAL A 2 -3.16 -10.09 -13.53
N GLY A 3 -3.29 -9.89 -12.22
CA GLY A 3 -3.22 -8.56 -11.59
C GLY A 3 -1.95 -7.80 -11.97
N SER A 4 -2.11 -6.51 -12.28
CA SER A 4 -0.98 -5.62 -12.55
C SER A 4 -0.01 -5.63 -11.36
N ILE A 5 1.28 -5.70 -11.66
CA ILE A 5 2.32 -5.52 -10.64
C ILE A 5 2.37 -4.04 -10.29
N VAL A 6 2.39 -3.75 -9.00
CA VAL A 6 2.51 -2.40 -8.45
C VAL A 6 3.72 -2.32 -7.55
N GLU A 7 4.33 -1.14 -7.52
CA GLU A 7 5.41 -0.77 -6.61
C GLU A 7 4.85 0.22 -5.59
N ALA A 8 5.24 0.05 -4.33
CA ALA A 8 4.79 0.89 -3.23
C ALA A 8 5.97 1.38 -2.40
N TRP A 9 5.94 2.67 -2.08
CA TRP A 9 6.88 3.33 -1.19
C TRP A 9 6.16 3.71 0.09
N GLU A 10 6.68 3.20 1.20
CA GLU A 10 6.25 3.56 2.55
C GLU A 10 6.98 4.81 3.02
N TYR A 11 6.26 5.76 3.60
CA TYR A 11 6.82 7.01 4.08
C TYR A 11 6.14 7.47 5.38
N ASP A 12 6.89 8.25 6.16
CA ASP A 12 6.39 8.85 7.39
C ASP A 12 5.33 9.92 7.06
N PRO A 13 4.22 10.01 7.81
CA PRO A 13 3.17 10.99 7.55
C PRO A 13 3.65 12.46 7.68
N CYS A 14 4.81 12.72 8.26
CA CYS A 14 5.44 14.05 8.30
C CYS A 14 6.14 14.42 6.98
N CYS A 15 6.33 13.47 6.06
CA CYS A 15 6.87 13.76 4.74
C CYS A 15 5.79 14.36 3.83
N GLU A 16 6.17 15.36 3.05
CA GLU A 16 5.30 15.93 2.02
C GLU A 16 5.06 14.91 0.90
N LEU A 17 3.78 14.64 0.57
CA LEU A 17 3.42 13.67 -0.47
C LEU A 17 4.07 14.01 -1.82
N SER A 18 4.16 15.31 -2.14
CA SER A 18 4.75 15.75 -3.40
C SER A 18 6.24 15.36 -3.53
N ASP A 19 6.99 15.38 -2.42
CA ASP A 19 8.39 14.97 -2.39
C ASP A 19 8.51 13.46 -2.57
N VAL A 20 7.66 12.69 -1.88
CA VAL A 20 7.61 11.22 -2.02
C VAL A 20 7.31 10.81 -3.45
N MET A 21 6.34 11.47 -4.09
CA MET A 21 5.99 11.21 -5.49
C MET A 21 7.16 11.50 -6.44
N GLN A 22 7.88 12.62 -6.22
CA GLN A 22 9.05 12.97 -7.03
C GLN A 22 10.18 11.96 -6.85
N LEU A 23 10.47 11.56 -5.62
CA LEU A 23 11.51 10.57 -5.30
C LEU A 23 11.17 9.19 -5.88
N ALA A 24 9.90 8.77 -5.81
CA ALA A 24 9.43 7.53 -6.41
C ALA A 24 9.51 7.56 -7.94
N ALA A 25 9.08 8.66 -8.57
CA ALA A 25 9.17 8.83 -10.03
C ALA A 25 10.63 8.85 -10.52
N ALA A 26 11.53 9.48 -9.77
CA ALA A 26 12.97 9.49 -10.06
C ALA A 26 13.69 8.20 -9.63
N ARG A 27 12.98 7.25 -9.00
CA ARG A 27 13.53 5.99 -8.46
C ARG A 27 14.77 6.19 -7.59
N VAL A 28 14.78 7.26 -6.79
CA VAL A 28 15.92 7.60 -5.90
C VAL A 28 16.05 6.59 -4.76
N ALA A 29 14.91 6.08 -4.28
CA ALA A 29 14.83 5.00 -3.31
C ALA A 29 14.13 3.78 -3.92
N GLU A 30 14.58 2.60 -3.53
CA GLU A 30 13.89 1.35 -3.88
C GLU A 30 12.48 1.32 -3.26
N PRO A 31 11.50 0.67 -3.92
CA PRO A 31 10.18 0.49 -3.34
C PRO A 31 10.26 -0.38 -2.08
N THR A 32 9.50 -0.02 -1.06
CA THR A 32 9.37 -0.80 0.19
C THR A 32 8.85 -2.20 -0.09
N PHE A 33 7.92 -2.31 -1.05
CA PHE A 33 7.51 -3.59 -1.58
C PHE A 33 7.01 -3.50 -3.02
N ALA A 34 7.07 -4.63 -3.72
CA ALA A 34 6.40 -4.84 -5.00
C ALA A 34 5.42 -6.01 -4.87
N GLY A 35 4.26 -5.90 -5.50
CA GLY A 35 3.19 -6.87 -5.32
C GLY A 35 2.21 -6.95 -6.47
N ALA A 36 1.42 -8.02 -6.49
CA ALA A 36 0.33 -8.20 -7.43
C ALA A 36 -0.93 -7.53 -6.87
N LEU A 37 -1.54 -6.63 -7.66
CA LEU A 37 -2.81 -6.03 -7.31
C LEU A 37 -3.93 -7.08 -7.43
N LEU A 38 -4.55 -7.42 -6.30
CA LEU A 38 -5.62 -8.43 -6.25
C LEU A 38 -7.01 -7.82 -6.42
N SER A 39 -7.21 -6.60 -5.90
CA SER A 39 -8.52 -5.94 -5.90
C SER A 39 -8.36 -4.42 -5.85
N THR A 40 -9.25 -3.74 -6.57
CA THR A 40 -9.52 -2.30 -6.45
C THR A 40 -11.03 -2.15 -6.22
N ARG A 41 -11.44 -1.69 -5.03
CA ARG A 41 -12.87 -1.55 -4.68
C ARG A 41 -13.07 -0.25 -3.92
N GLY A 42 -13.83 0.66 -4.51
CA GLY A 42 -14.06 1.98 -3.92
C GLY A 42 -12.73 2.72 -3.74
N ASP A 43 -12.44 3.08 -2.49
CA ASP A 43 -11.20 3.73 -2.06
C ASP A 43 -10.13 2.75 -1.58
N ALA A 44 -10.37 1.43 -1.68
CA ALA A 44 -9.44 0.42 -1.19
C ALA A 44 -8.67 -0.32 -2.29
N LEU A 45 -7.39 -0.58 -2.03
CA LEU A 45 -6.52 -1.48 -2.80
C LEU A 45 -6.10 -2.66 -1.95
N THR A 46 -6.13 -3.85 -2.53
CA THR A 46 -5.56 -5.06 -1.90
C THR A 46 -4.41 -5.58 -2.75
N VAL A 47 -3.22 -5.68 -2.15
CA VAL A 47 -1.98 -6.08 -2.82
C VAL A 47 -1.40 -7.31 -2.14
N GLN A 48 -1.07 -8.33 -2.94
CA GLN A 48 -0.24 -9.43 -2.47
C GLN A 48 1.23 -9.06 -2.65
N VAL A 49 1.97 -8.92 -1.55
CA VAL A 49 3.41 -8.64 -1.58
C VAL A 49 4.16 -9.85 -2.14
N LEU A 50 4.99 -9.60 -3.14
CA LEU A 50 5.85 -10.60 -3.79
C LEU A 50 7.32 -10.40 -3.39
N VAL A 51 7.75 -9.15 -3.24
CA VAL A 51 9.11 -8.77 -2.85
C VAL A 51 9.04 -7.60 -1.87
N GLY A 52 9.93 -7.59 -0.88
CA GLY A 52 9.98 -6.56 0.16
C GLY A 52 9.13 -6.90 1.38
N SER A 53 9.13 -6.00 2.36
CA SER A 53 8.38 -6.15 3.60
C SER A 53 7.93 -4.78 4.09
N PRO A 54 6.62 -4.48 4.09
CA PRO A 54 6.11 -3.27 4.74
C PRO A 54 6.37 -3.34 6.25
N THR A 55 6.54 -2.20 6.91
CA THR A 55 6.91 -2.16 8.34
C THR A 55 5.76 -2.51 9.28
N ALA A 56 4.52 -2.45 8.78
CA ALA A 56 3.28 -2.59 9.55
C ALA A 56 2.95 -1.42 10.50
N ASP A 57 3.66 -0.29 10.43
CA ASP A 57 3.30 0.89 11.21
C ASP A 57 1.95 1.46 10.71
N PRO A 58 0.91 1.54 11.58
CA PRO A 58 -0.39 2.09 11.21
C PRO A 58 -0.36 3.58 10.88
N ARG A 59 0.72 4.30 11.20
CA ARG A 59 0.91 5.71 10.87
C ARG A 59 1.54 5.92 9.49
N SER A 60 2.19 4.88 8.96
CA SER A 60 2.83 4.96 7.65
C SER A 60 1.81 5.20 6.54
N LEU A 61 2.21 6.03 5.60
CA LEU A 61 1.50 6.23 4.34
C LEU A 61 2.25 5.53 3.22
N PHE A 62 1.51 5.19 2.16
CA PHE A 62 1.99 4.43 1.03
C PHE A 62 1.68 5.18 -0.25
N TYR A 63 2.71 5.47 -1.04
CA TYR A 63 2.52 5.89 -2.42
C TYR A 63 2.60 4.65 -3.30
N VAL A 64 1.51 4.35 -4.02
CA VAL A 64 1.43 3.23 -4.95
C VAL A 64 1.52 3.77 -6.37
N GLY A 65 2.54 3.35 -7.11
CA GLY A 65 2.81 3.82 -8.46
C GLY A 65 1.60 3.64 -9.37
N GLY A 66 1.16 4.72 -10.00
CA GLY A 66 -0.01 4.71 -10.90
C GLY A 66 -1.37 4.71 -10.19
N HIS A 67 -1.42 4.68 -8.85
CA HIS A 67 -2.67 4.66 -8.08
C HIS A 67 -2.80 5.83 -7.09
N GLY A 68 -1.70 6.37 -6.58
CA GLY A 68 -1.71 7.53 -5.66
C GLY A 68 -1.34 7.18 -4.22
N ALA A 69 -1.81 7.98 -3.27
CA ALA A 69 -1.47 7.87 -1.85
C ALA A 69 -2.54 7.11 -1.06
N PHE A 70 -2.10 6.29 -0.11
CA PHE A 70 -2.95 5.43 0.70
C PHE A 70 -2.44 5.33 2.15
N ALA A 71 -3.35 5.08 3.08
CA ALA A 71 -3.03 4.66 4.45
C ALA A 71 -3.12 3.13 4.58
N LEU A 72 -2.36 2.57 5.52
CA LEU A 72 -2.48 1.15 5.86
C LEU A 72 -3.81 0.88 6.58
N ALA A 73 -4.68 0.08 5.97
CA ALA A 73 -5.90 -0.40 6.62
C ALA A 73 -5.67 -1.75 7.30
N ARG A 74 -4.94 -2.66 6.65
CA ARG A 74 -4.68 -4.01 7.17
C ARG A 74 -3.41 -4.61 6.59
N LEU A 75 -2.64 -5.30 7.43
CA LEU A 75 -1.54 -6.15 7.02
C LEU A 75 -1.76 -7.56 7.56
N GLU A 76 -1.81 -8.56 6.69
CA GLU A 76 -1.98 -9.96 7.07
C GLU A 76 -0.79 -10.79 6.61
N ALA A 77 -0.18 -11.52 7.53
CA ALA A 77 0.80 -12.54 7.17
C ALA A 77 0.10 -13.71 6.48
N TRP A 78 0.61 -14.11 5.34
CA TRP A 78 0.16 -15.27 4.58
C TRP A 78 1.17 -16.40 4.65
N PRO A 79 0.70 -17.66 4.64
CA PRO A 79 1.60 -18.80 4.68
C PRO A 79 2.54 -18.79 3.46
N PRO A 80 3.80 -19.23 3.66
CA PRO A 80 4.73 -19.39 2.56
C PRO A 80 4.18 -20.39 1.53
N LEU A 81 4.61 -20.27 0.28
CA LEU A 81 4.29 -21.28 -0.73
C LEU A 81 5.02 -22.61 -0.41
N PRO A 82 4.49 -23.76 -0.84
CA PRO A 82 5.21 -25.02 -0.74
C PRO A 82 6.61 -24.91 -1.37
N GLY A 83 7.66 -25.15 -0.58
CA GLY A 83 9.06 -25.01 -1.02
C GLY A 83 9.66 -23.60 -0.88
N GLY A 84 8.90 -22.61 -0.41
CA GLY A 84 9.40 -21.27 -0.09
C GLY A 84 9.53 -21.04 1.42
N SER A 85 10.53 -20.26 1.83
CA SER A 85 10.71 -19.82 3.22
C SER A 85 10.34 -18.34 3.45
N GLY A 86 10.03 -17.60 2.38
CA GLY A 86 9.71 -16.17 2.45
C GLY A 86 8.36 -15.88 3.08
N LYS A 87 8.32 -14.92 4.00
CA LYS A 87 7.07 -14.37 4.53
C LYS A 87 6.31 -13.68 3.40
N ARG A 88 5.03 -13.99 3.27
CA ARG A 88 4.11 -13.35 2.33
C ARG A 88 3.19 -12.44 3.10
N PHE A 89 2.83 -11.32 2.49
CA PHE A 89 1.89 -10.38 3.09
C PHE A 89 0.76 -10.08 2.13
N LEU A 90 -0.44 -9.97 2.69
CA LEU A 90 -1.58 -9.35 2.05
C LEU A 90 -1.76 -7.98 2.69
N VAL A 91 -1.63 -6.93 1.89
CA VAL A 91 -1.75 -5.54 2.32
C VAL A 91 -3.08 -5.01 1.80
N THR A 92 -3.88 -4.41 2.69
CA THR A 92 -5.04 -3.61 2.30
C THR A 92 -4.76 -2.16 2.63
N LEU A 93 -4.90 -1.32 1.63
CA LEU A 93 -4.64 0.12 1.63
C LEU A 93 -5.94 0.87 1.34
N VAL A 94 -6.14 2.02 1.98
CA VAL A 94 -7.30 2.90 1.75
C VAL A 94 -6.83 4.27 1.31
N ALA A 95 -7.53 4.91 0.37
CA ALA A 95 -7.11 6.16 -0.24
C ALA A 95 -6.85 7.23 0.83
N TYR A 96 -5.78 7.98 0.66
CA TYR A 96 -5.42 9.09 1.54
C TYR A 96 -5.70 10.45 0.87
N PRO A 97 -6.26 11.44 1.59
CA PRO A 97 -6.82 11.30 2.94
C PRO A 97 -8.07 10.41 2.90
N PRO A 98 -8.37 9.66 3.98
CA PRO A 98 -9.56 8.82 4.02
C PRO A 98 -10.79 9.68 3.76
N ALA A 99 -11.72 9.17 2.94
CA ALA A 99 -13.00 9.83 2.76
C ALA A 99 -13.59 10.08 4.15
N ARG A 100 -13.83 11.36 4.46
CA ARG A 100 -14.37 11.79 5.75
C ARG A 100 -15.64 10.95 5.97
N ALA A 101 -15.62 10.05 6.95
CA ALA A 101 -16.80 9.25 7.26
C ALA A 101 -17.95 10.24 7.44
N GLU A 102 -18.95 10.17 6.56
CA GLU A 102 -20.15 10.98 6.69
C GLU A 102 -20.71 10.64 8.06
N VAL A 103 -20.57 11.55 9.02
CA VAL A 103 -21.23 11.43 10.30
C VAL A 103 -22.71 11.42 9.94
N PRO A 104 -23.46 10.31 10.18
CA PRO A 104 -24.88 10.34 9.93
C PRO A 104 -25.43 11.47 10.80
N ALA A 105 -26.02 12.48 10.16
CA ALA A 105 -26.71 13.55 10.86
C ALA A 105 -27.83 12.89 11.67
N SER A 106 -27.59 12.72 12.97
CA SER A 106 -28.62 12.32 13.92
C SER A 106 -29.76 13.33 13.80
N ARG A 107 -30.89 12.88 13.27
CA ARG A 107 -32.18 13.58 13.32
C ARG A 107 -32.75 13.52 14.74
#